data_AF-U2R0F7-F1
#
_entry.id   AF-U2R0F7-F1
#
_cell.length_a   1.000
_cell.length_b   1.000
_cell.length_c   1.000
_cell.angle_alpha   90.00
_cell.angle_beta   90.00
_cell.angle_gamma   90.00
#
_symmetry.space_group_name_H-M   'P 1'
#
loop_
_entity.id
_entity.type
_entity.pdbx_description
1 polymer ?
#
loop_
_entity_poly.entity_id
_entity_poly.type
_entity_poly.pdbx_seq_one_letter_code
_entity_poly.pdbx_strand_id
1 'polypeptide(L)'
;MSIIKEAKKIGVLMASALVLSYAGYASSTAGNKNSEIEKLIKQQYNNQNYDLMSMKDSNKGVVSRPSEKEFSANRKTQKMSFEMDKNEKNMGKDTLALNMSREQLMSIADRIFQNETGGSRDKLVHWNAGESFPSLGIGHFIWFKASGGGVFGESFPDMVSFYRSKGVKLPKILEENIHSPWSSRAELIAKKERGDKDINELINFFDSTRDLQVMFIYERLQKSLDKMLEVASDKENLRNQFYRMVKSPNGLYALIDYVNFKGEGLKGVASYNNQAWGLKQVLENMKGTSIGHDALVEFSNSAKYVLTRRVQNAPRDESQWLKGWYNRVDTYKTFEIANGGTVTADISGK
;
A
#
# COMPACT_ATOMS: atom_id res chain seq x y z
N MET A 1 17.83 57.80 -34.80
CA MET A 1 16.60 58.62 -34.74
C MET A 1 15.75 58.32 -35.98
N SER A 2 14.42 58.24 -35.84
CA SER A 2 13.38 58.05 -36.91
C SER A 2 13.59 56.86 -37.86
N ILE A 3 12.85 55.73 -37.88
CA ILE A 3 11.40 55.43 -37.80
C ILE A 3 10.59 55.79 -39.09
N ILE A 4 9.78 54.82 -39.53
CA ILE A 4 8.59 54.79 -40.44
C ILE A 4 8.78 54.79 -41.98
N LYS A 5 8.60 53.62 -42.64
CA LYS A 5 7.37 53.28 -43.42
C LYS A 5 7.30 51.85 -43.98
N GLU A 6 6.07 51.38 -44.20
CA GLU A 6 5.67 50.00 -44.47
C GLU A 6 5.40 49.64 -45.95
N ALA A 7 5.30 48.32 -46.18
CA ALA A 7 4.30 47.60 -46.98
C ALA A 7 4.40 47.54 -48.53
N LYS A 8 4.72 46.33 -49.01
CA LYS A 8 3.90 45.43 -49.87
C LYS A 8 4.76 44.21 -50.25
N LYS A 9 4.31 42.98 -50.53
CA LYS A 9 3.10 42.13 -50.31
C LYS A 9 3.39 40.83 -51.11
N ILE A 10 2.59 39.75 -50.97
CA ILE A 10 2.68 38.44 -51.69
C ILE A 10 3.78 37.53 -51.10
N GLY A 11 3.56 36.29 -50.64
CA GLY A 11 2.38 35.40 -50.47
C GLY A 11 2.84 34.06 -49.82
N VAL A 12 2.06 32.99 -49.63
CA VAL A 12 0.63 32.66 -49.89
C VAL A 12 0.11 31.68 -48.79
N LEU A 13 -1.22 31.60 -48.67
CA LEU A 13 -2.10 30.59 -48.03
C LEU A 13 -1.73 29.10 -48.24
N MET A 14 -2.20 28.12 -47.44
CA MET A 14 -3.61 27.83 -47.09
C MET A 14 -3.80 27.19 -45.70
N ALA A 15 -4.92 27.55 -45.06
CA ALA A 15 -5.55 26.79 -43.99
C ALA A 15 -6.93 26.33 -44.45
N SER A 16 -7.39 25.17 -43.96
CA SER A 16 -8.74 24.64 -44.26
C SER A 16 -9.39 24.15 -42.98
N ALA A 17 -10.35 24.92 -42.47
CA ALA A 17 -11.29 24.45 -41.46
C ALA A 17 -12.49 23.79 -42.15
N LEU A 18 -12.98 22.67 -41.59
CA LEU A 18 -14.30 22.14 -41.93
C LEU A 18 -15.02 21.75 -40.64
N VAL A 19 -15.95 22.61 -40.24
CA VAL A 19 -17.03 22.26 -39.32
C VAL A 19 -18.17 21.71 -40.17
N LEU A 20 -18.56 20.46 -39.93
CA LEU A 20 -19.85 19.94 -40.40
C LEU A 20 -20.50 19.13 -39.28
N SER A 21 -21.59 19.68 -38.76
CA SER A 21 -22.52 19.00 -37.89
C SER A 21 -23.49 18.15 -38.72
N TYR A 22 -23.73 16.90 -38.33
CA TYR A 22 -25.03 16.25 -38.56
C TYR A 22 -25.32 15.23 -37.46
N ALA A 23 -26.58 15.16 -37.05
CA ALA A 23 -27.03 14.28 -35.98
C ALA A 23 -27.57 12.95 -36.54
N GLY A 24 -27.48 11.90 -35.72
CA GLY A 24 -28.31 10.70 -35.83
C GLY A 24 -27.75 9.56 -36.67
N TYR A 25 -27.19 8.55 -36.01
CA TYR A 25 -27.70 7.17 -36.10
C TYR A 25 -27.30 6.38 -34.86
N ALA A 26 -28.18 5.51 -34.38
CA ALA A 26 -27.98 4.71 -33.19
C ALA A 26 -27.59 3.25 -33.51
N SER A 27 -27.01 2.59 -32.50
CA SER A 27 -26.93 1.12 -32.35
C SER A 27 -25.82 0.34 -33.08
N SER A 28 -25.48 -0.81 -32.47
CA SER A 28 -24.61 -1.90 -32.94
C SER A 28 -23.09 -1.63 -33.07
N THR A 29 -22.33 -1.81 -31.98
CA THR A 29 -20.92 -2.32 -32.00
C THR A 29 -20.35 -2.72 -30.63
N ALA A 30 -21.16 -2.80 -29.56
CA ALA A 30 -20.68 -3.16 -28.22
C ALA A 30 -20.17 -4.60 -28.08
N GLY A 31 -20.55 -5.53 -28.98
CA GLY A 31 -20.28 -6.96 -28.82
C GLY A 31 -18.86 -7.44 -29.14
N ASN A 32 -18.05 -6.68 -29.89
CA ASN A 32 -16.79 -7.22 -30.43
C ASN A 32 -15.54 -6.92 -29.57
N LYS A 33 -15.48 -5.73 -28.95
CA LYS A 33 -14.29 -5.27 -28.19
C LYS A 33 -13.99 -6.08 -26.92
N ASN A 34 -15.02 -6.62 -26.24
CA ASN A 34 -14.80 -7.50 -25.08
C ASN A 34 -14.10 -8.81 -25.47
N SER A 35 -14.36 -9.36 -26.66
CA SER A 35 -13.74 -10.62 -27.10
C SER A 35 -12.23 -10.49 -27.35
N GLU A 36 -11.79 -9.30 -27.75
CA GLU A 36 -10.39 -8.97 -28.04
C GLU A 36 -9.61 -8.75 -26.73
N ILE A 37 -10.22 -8.06 -25.76
CA ILE A 37 -9.69 -7.92 -24.40
C ILE A 37 -9.60 -9.28 -23.70
N GLU A 38 -10.62 -10.14 -23.81
CA GLU A 38 -10.56 -11.50 -23.28
C GLU A 38 -9.46 -12.38 -23.91
N LYS A 39 -9.22 -12.24 -25.22
CA LYS A 39 -8.11 -12.92 -25.89
C LYS A 39 -6.76 -12.44 -25.37
N LEU A 40 -6.57 -11.13 -25.23
CA LEU A 40 -5.34 -10.55 -24.67
C LEU A 40 -5.12 -11.00 -23.22
N ILE A 41 -6.17 -11.07 -22.41
CA ILE A 41 -6.12 -11.63 -21.05
C ILE A 41 -5.71 -13.11 -21.10
N LYS A 42 -6.40 -13.96 -21.85
CA LYS A 42 -6.08 -15.41 -21.94
C LYS A 42 -4.66 -15.67 -22.46
N GLN A 43 -4.18 -14.88 -23.42
CA GLN A 43 -2.83 -15.00 -23.97
C GLN A 43 -1.74 -14.56 -22.99
N GLN A 44 -2.04 -13.63 -22.08
CA GLN A 44 -1.08 -13.13 -21.07
C GLN A 44 -0.95 -14.03 -19.83
N TYR A 45 -1.94 -14.88 -19.52
CA TYR A 45 -1.95 -15.72 -18.31
C TYR A 45 -1.27 -17.09 -18.48
N ASN A 46 -0.87 -17.47 -19.70
CA ASN A 46 -0.30 -18.80 -19.98
C ASN A 46 1.22 -18.96 -19.68
N ASN A 47 1.92 -17.91 -19.24
CA ASN A 47 3.34 -17.99 -18.86
C ASN A 47 3.54 -17.82 -17.35
N GLN A 48 4.16 -18.83 -16.74
CA GLN A 48 4.25 -19.00 -15.28
C GLN A 48 5.26 -18.08 -14.56
N ASN A 49 5.07 -17.98 -13.24
CA ASN A 49 6.04 -17.68 -12.19
C ASN A 49 7.10 -16.60 -12.47
N TYR A 50 6.86 -15.40 -11.94
CA TYR A 50 7.90 -14.39 -11.73
C TYR A 50 7.88 -13.84 -10.31
N ASP A 51 9.07 -13.78 -9.73
CA ASP A 51 9.36 -13.21 -8.41
C ASP A 51 9.00 -11.72 -8.38
N LEU A 52 8.26 -11.28 -7.36
CA LEU A 52 7.75 -9.90 -7.25
C LEU A 52 8.81 -8.88 -6.82
N MET A 53 10.05 -9.31 -6.58
CA MET A 53 11.21 -8.46 -6.28
C MET A 53 12.29 -8.59 -7.36
N SER A 54 12.16 -7.84 -8.46
CA SER A 54 13.20 -7.68 -9.48
C SER A 54 13.63 -6.22 -9.66
N MET A 55 14.21 -5.65 -8.60
CA MET A 55 15.48 -4.93 -8.77
C MET A 55 16.57 -5.88 -8.28
N LYS A 56 17.48 -6.27 -9.19
CA LYS A 56 18.52 -7.26 -8.89
C LYS A 56 19.51 -6.70 -7.86
N ASP A 57 19.48 -7.23 -6.65
CA ASP A 57 20.68 -7.34 -5.82
C ASP A 57 21.15 -8.79 -5.85
N SER A 58 22.22 -9.04 -6.61
CA SER A 58 22.71 -10.38 -6.90
C SER A 58 23.67 -10.85 -5.81
N ASN A 59 23.15 -11.37 -4.69
CA ASN A 59 23.99 -12.15 -3.77
C ASN A 59 23.22 -13.36 -3.21
N LYS A 60 23.73 -14.56 -3.49
CA LYS A 60 23.13 -15.83 -3.06
C LYS A 60 23.56 -16.14 -1.62
N GLY A 61 22.58 -16.18 -0.71
CA GLY A 61 22.71 -16.76 0.63
C GLY A 61 21.41 -17.44 1.01
N VAL A 62 21.27 -18.74 0.71
CA VAL A 62 20.07 -19.50 1.07
C VAL A 62 20.16 -19.89 2.54
N VAL A 63 19.36 -19.23 3.38
CA VAL A 63 19.06 -19.70 4.75
C VAL A 63 17.63 -20.22 4.74
N SER A 64 17.46 -21.50 5.08
CA SER A 64 16.21 -22.24 4.90
C SER A 64 15.09 -21.78 5.83
N ARG A 65 13.86 -21.77 5.31
CA ARG A 65 12.60 -21.52 6.04
C ARG A 65 12.39 -22.56 7.16
N PRO A 66 12.14 -22.14 8.43
CA PRO A 66 11.67 -23.03 9.50
C PRO A 66 10.32 -23.67 9.15
N SER A 67 10.05 -24.84 9.71
CA SER A 67 8.85 -25.60 9.35
C SER A 67 7.55 -24.97 9.89
N GLU A 68 6.43 -25.19 9.21
CA GLU A 68 5.09 -24.74 9.66
C GLU A 68 4.73 -25.25 11.06
N LYS A 69 5.33 -26.39 11.48
CA LYS A 69 5.15 -26.96 12.82
C LYS A 69 5.84 -26.12 13.90
N GLU A 70 7.07 -25.67 13.68
CA GLU A 70 7.78 -24.75 14.60
C GLU A 70 7.06 -23.39 14.68
N PHE A 71 6.57 -22.88 13.53
CA PHE A 71 5.78 -21.66 13.44
C PHE A 71 4.41 -21.74 14.14
N SER A 72 3.91 -22.96 14.39
CA SER A 72 2.68 -23.20 15.18
C SER A 72 2.94 -23.29 16.69
N ALA A 73 4.15 -23.66 17.11
CA ALA A 73 4.49 -23.88 18.52
C ALA A 73 4.59 -22.56 19.30
N ASN A 74 5.33 -21.58 18.75
CA ASN A 74 5.43 -20.23 19.31
C ASN A 74 4.09 -19.49 19.34
N ARG A 75 3.10 -19.94 18.54
CA ARG A 75 1.74 -19.37 18.50
C ARG A 75 0.90 -19.70 19.75
N LYS A 76 1.28 -20.73 20.52
CA LYS A 76 0.50 -21.21 21.68
C LYS A 76 0.94 -20.64 23.04
N THR A 77 2.16 -20.11 23.14
CA THR A 77 2.77 -19.74 24.44
C THR A 77 2.49 -18.30 24.90
N GLN A 78 1.94 -17.44 24.05
CA GLN A 78 1.51 -16.08 24.42
C GLN A 78 -0.03 -15.98 24.50
N LYS A 79 -0.59 -16.23 25.69
CA LYS A 79 -1.97 -15.83 26.01
C LYS A 79 -2.01 -14.34 26.36
N MET A 80 -2.32 -13.51 25.36
CA MET A 80 -2.79 -12.14 25.57
C MET A 80 -4.29 -12.09 25.29
N SER A 81 -5.08 -11.65 26.27
CA SER A 81 -6.51 -11.40 26.09
C SER A 81 -6.70 -10.16 25.21
N PHE A 82 -7.31 -10.35 24.04
CA PHE A 82 -7.89 -9.26 23.27
C PHE A 82 -9.16 -8.80 24.01
N GLU A 83 -9.00 -7.88 24.95
CA GLU A 83 -10.16 -7.20 25.52
C GLU A 83 -10.70 -6.20 24.49
N MET A 84 -11.80 -6.57 23.83
CA MET A 84 -12.73 -5.57 23.31
C MET A 84 -13.11 -4.66 24.47
N ASP A 85 -12.94 -3.35 24.29
CA ASP A 85 -13.50 -2.37 25.20
C ASP A 85 -15.02 -2.57 25.23
N LYS A 86 -15.54 -2.98 26.41
CA LYS A 86 -16.95 -3.37 26.59
C LYS A 86 -17.91 -2.16 26.57
N ASN A 87 -17.41 -0.96 26.29
CA ASN A 87 -18.19 0.26 26.17
C ASN A 87 -18.82 0.47 24.77
N GLU A 88 -19.52 -0.55 24.26
CA GLU A 88 -20.31 -0.45 23.01
C GLU A 88 -21.33 0.72 23.03
N LYS A 89 -21.68 1.24 24.20
CA LYS A 89 -22.73 2.26 24.39
C LYS A 89 -22.32 3.69 24.03
N ASN A 90 -21.04 3.99 23.80
CA ASN A 90 -20.56 5.35 23.47
C ASN A 90 -19.73 5.45 22.19
N MET A 91 -19.56 4.37 21.43
CA MET A 91 -18.92 4.42 20.11
C MET A 91 -19.92 4.88 19.05
N GLY A 92 -19.60 5.97 18.35
CA GLY A 92 -20.38 6.41 17.19
C GLY A 92 -20.43 5.34 16.10
N LYS A 93 -21.48 5.38 15.27
CA LYS A 93 -21.82 4.37 14.24
C LYS A 93 -20.72 4.10 13.19
N ASP A 94 -19.73 4.99 13.12
CA ASP A 94 -18.55 4.93 12.23
C ASP A 94 -17.25 4.56 12.98
N THR A 95 -17.31 3.87 14.13
CA THR A 95 -16.07 3.43 14.80
C THR A 95 -15.60 2.11 14.19
N LEU A 96 -14.34 2.09 13.73
CA LEU A 96 -13.66 0.91 13.19
C LEU A 96 -13.35 -0.10 14.31
N ALA A 97 -14.38 -0.78 14.78
CA ALA A 97 -14.26 -1.86 15.75
C ALA A 97 -13.53 -3.06 15.10
N LEU A 98 -12.45 -3.51 15.75
CA LEU A 98 -11.72 -4.74 15.38
C LEU A 98 -12.56 -5.97 15.75
N ASN A 99 -13.63 -6.22 15.00
CA ASN A 99 -14.31 -7.51 15.01
C ASN A 99 -13.56 -8.51 14.10
N MET A 100 -12.25 -8.63 14.33
CA MET A 100 -11.32 -9.47 13.60
C MET A 100 -10.50 -10.31 14.56
N SER A 101 -10.36 -11.60 14.25
CA SER A 101 -9.57 -12.50 15.09
C SER A 101 -8.06 -12.21 14.96
N ARG A 102 -7.29 -12.64 15.97
CA ARG A 102 -5.82 -12.55 15.95
C ARG A 102 -5.23 -13.28 14.73
N GLU A 103 -5.83 -14.39 14.30
CA GLU A 103 -5.44 -15.15 13.11
C GLU A 103 -5.64 -14.34 11.83
N GLN A 104 -6.75 -13.62 11.70
CA GLN A 104 -7.00 -12.77 10.54
C GLN A 104 -6.00 -11.60 10.50
N LEU A 105 -5.76 -10.92 11.63
CA LEU A 105 -4.73 -9.88 11.74
C LEU A 105 -3.34 -10.42 11.38
N MET A 106 -2.97 -11.60 11.86
CA MET A 106 -1.69 -12.23 11.51
C MET A 106 -1.59 -12.62 10.03
N SER A 107 -2.68 -13.07 9.40
CA SER A 107 -2.67 -13.33 7.95
C SER A 107 -2.43 -12.05 7.13
N ILE A 108 -2.93 -10.91 7.58
CA ILE A 108 -2.63 -9.59 7.01
C ILE A 108 -1.17 -9.21 7.28
N ALA A 109 -0.68 -9.41 8.51
CA ALA A 109 0.72 -9.14 8.88
C ALA A 109 1.71 -9.91 8.00
N ASP A 110 1.50 -11.22 7.83
CA ASP A 110 2.32 -12.09 6.98
C ASP A 110 2.22 -11.69 5.50
N ARG A 111 1.07 -11.18 5.04
CA ARG A 111 0.93 -10.70 3.66
C ARG A 111 1.64 -9.37 3.40
N ILE A 112 1.56 -8.43 4.33
CA ILE A 112 2.34 -7.18 4.27
C ILE A 112 3.84 -7.52 4.28
N PHE A 113 4.27 -8.36 5.23
CA PHE A 113 5.64 -8.86 5.31
C PHE A 113 6.10 -9.50 3.99
N GLN A 114 5.26 -10.32 3.34
CA GLN A 114 5.56 -10.93 2.04
C GLN A 114 5.71 -9.87 0.93
N ASN A 115 4.84 -8.86 0.89
CA ASN A 115 4.88 -7.82 -0.13
C ASN A 115 6.08 -6.87 0.03
N GLU A 116 6.48 -6.57 1.28
CA GLU A 116 7.59 -5.65 1.57
C GLU A 116 8.97 -6.33 1.55
N THR A 117 9.10 -7.52 2.16
CA THR A 117 10.39 -8.20 2.31
C THR A 117 10.61 -9.36 1.33
N GLY A 118 9.55 -9.85 0.68
CA GLY A 118 9.55 -11.18 0.05
C GLY A 118 9.43 -12.33 1.06
N GLY A 119 9.01 -12.04 2.31
CA GLY A 119 8.95 -13.01 3.41
C GLY A 119 10.30 -13.23 4.12
N SER A 120 11.32 -12.41 3.81
CA SER A 120 12.67 -12.58 4.33
C SER A 120 12.85 -11.90 5.68
N ARG A 121 13.08 -12.72 6.72
CA ARG A 121 13.37 -12.28 8.09
C ARG A 121 14.57 -11.34 8.16
N ASP A 122 15.59 -11.57 7.32
CA ASP A 122 16.77 -10.70 7.24
C ASP A 122 16.40 -9.25 6.88
N LYS A 123 15.36 -9.05 6.05
CA LYS A 123 14.93 -7.71 5.64
C LYS A 123 14.04 -6.99 6.65
N LEU A 124 13.76 -7.57 7.83
CA LEU A 124 13.16 -6.83 8.96
C LEU A 124 14.06 -5.68 9.44
N VAL A 125 15.35 -5.70 9.10
CA VAL A 125 16.24 -4.54 9.16
C VAL A 125 16.98 -4.47 7.82
N HIS A 126 16.54 -3.59 6.91
CA HIS A 126 17.08 -3.46 5.56
C HIS A 126 17.34 -2.01 5.17
N TRP A 127 18.12 -1.81 4.12
CA TRP A 127 18.36 -0.51 3.50
C TRP A 127 18.57 -0.76 2.00
N ASN A 128 17.64 -0.32 1.16
CA ASN A 128 17.71 -0.62 -0.27
C ASN A 128 18.85 0.17 -0.95
N ALA A 129 19.35 -0.33 -2.07
CA ALA A 129 20.29 0.42 -2.89
C ALA A 129 19.61 1.68 -3.47
N GLY A 130 20.26 2.85 -3.32
CA GLY A 130 19.74 4.14 -3.79
C GLY A 130 18.86 4.90 -2.79
N GLU A 131 18.51 4.32 -1.65
CA GLU A 131 17.78 5.03 -0.57
C GLU A 131 18.74 5.71 0.41
N SER A 132 18.30 6.83 1.00
CA SER A 132 19.01 7.60 2.02
C SER A 132 18.79 7.08 3.46
N PHE A 133 18.03 6.00 3.63
CA PHE A 133 17.50 5.52 4.90
C PHE A 133 17.31 4.00 4.93
N PRO A 134 17.41 3.35 6.10
CA PRO A 134 16.88 2.01 6.33
C PRO A 134 15.35 1.99 6.47
N SER A 135 14.80 0.81 6.24
CA SER A 135 13.41 0.43 6.48
C SER A 135 13.35 -0.77 7.42
N LEU A 136 12.43 -0.75 8.38
CA LEU A 136 12.40 -1.71 9.49
C LEU A 136 11.02 -2.33 9.72
N GLY A 137 10.99 -3.53 10.30
CA GLY A 137 9.78 -4.27 10.63
C GLY A 137 9.00 -4.78 9.42
N ILE A 138 7.85 -5.44 9.67
CA ILE A 138 7.02 -6.01 8.59
C ILE A 138 6.42 -4.96 7.66
N GLY A 139 6.20 -3.74 8.17
CA GLY A 139 5.64 -2.62 7.42
C GLY A 139 6.67 -1.76 6.69
N HIS A 140 7.95 -2.14 6.69
CA HIS A 140 9.05 -1.35 6.13
C HIS A 140 9.00 0.13 6.56
N PHE A 141 8.87 0.34 7.87
CA PHE A 141 8.81 1.67 8.46
C PHE A 141 10.14 2.41 8.24
N ILE A 142 10.05 3.62 7.71
CA ILE A 142 11.20 4.43 7.31
C ILE A 142 11.79 5.09 8.56
N TRP A 143 13.11 4.93 8.76
CA TRP A 143 13.86 5.56 9.85
C TRP A 143 14.98 6.44 9.31
N PHE A 144 14.89 7.75 9.51
CA PHE A 144 15.86 8.70 9.00
C PHE A 144 17.04 8.87 9.96
N LYS A 145 18.18 9.27 9.39
CA LYS A 145 19.32 9.79 10.15
C LYS A 145 18.96 11.18 10.69
N ALA A 146 19.68 11.65 11.71
CA ALA A 146 19.50 12.99 12.28
C ALA A 146 19.67 14.14 11.26
N SER A 147 20.38 13.89 10.15
CA SER A 147 20.50 14.81 9.00
C SER A 147 19.23 14.92 8.13
N GLY A 148 18.14 14.23 8.48
CA GLY A 148 17.00 13.99 7.59
C GLY A 148 17.28 12.89 6.56
N GLY A 149 16.25 12.55 5.77
CA GLY A 149 16.29 11.38 4.87
C GLY A 149 15.53 11.46 3.55
N GLY A 150 15.05 12.62 3.11
CA GLY A 150 14.57 12.82 1.72
C GLY A 150 13.11 13.26 1.60
N VAL A 151 12.46 12.90 0.48
CA VAL A 151 11.11 13.37 0.09
C VAL A 151 9.96 12.52 0.65
N PHE A 152 10.26 11.48 1.41
CA PHE A 152 9.28 10.59 2.02
C PHE A 152 9.00 11.00 3.48
N GLY A 153 7.86 10.59 4.01
CA GLY A 153 7.57 10.75 5.44
C GLY A 153 8.28 9.68 6.26
N GLU A 154 8.93 10.07 7.35
CA GLU A 154 9.42 9.14 8.36
C GLU A 154 8.24 8.47 9.07
N SER A 155 8.35 7.17 9.41
CA SER A 155 7.24 6.42 10.02
C SER A 155 7.66 5.48 11.14
N PHE A 156 8.96 5.23 11.30
CA PHE A 156 9.46 4.36 12.36
C PHE A 156 9.39 4.97 13.77
N PRO A 157 9.64 6.28 14.01
CA PRO A 157 9.48 6.89 15.34
C PRO A 157 8.07 6.75 15.93
N ASP A 158 7.03 6.78 15.09
CA ASP A 158 5.65 6.53 15.50
C ASP A 158 5.45 5.08 15.96
N MET A 159 6.05 4.10 15.27
CA MET A 159 6.02 2.68 15.67
C MET A 159 6.75 2.46 17.00
N VAL A 160 7.89 3.13 17.22
CA VAL A 160 8.62 3.06 18.51
C VAL A 160 7.78 3.69 19.63
N SER A 161 7.11 4.81 19.35
CA SER A 161 6.20 5.46 20.31
C SER A 161 4.98 4.57 20.63
N PHE A 162 4.49 3.81 19.66
CA PHE A 162 3.44 2.81 19.86
C PHE A 162 3.91 1.64 20.75
N TYR A 163 5.13 1.11 20.55
CA TYR A 163 5.66 0.09 21.47
C TYR A 163 5.73 0.59 22.92
N ARG A 164 6.18 1.84 23.11
CA ARG A 164 6.21 2.49 24.44
C ARG A 164 4.81 2.61 25.05
N SER A 165 3.80 3.01 24.27
CA SER A 165 2.42 3.14 24.78
C SER A 165 1.74 1.79 25.10
N LYS A 166 2.21 0.69 24.51
CA LYS A 166 1.81 -0.69 24.89
C LYS A 166 2.70 -1.32 25.96
N GLY A 167 3.63 -0.57 26.57
CA GLY A 167 4.49 -1.04 27.67
C GLY A 167 5.54 -2.08 27.26
N VAL A 168 5.87 -2.15 25.97
CA VAL A 168 6.83 -3.14 25.45
C VAL A 168 8.27 -2.69 25.75
N LYS A 169 9.06 -3.58 26.38
CA LYS A 169 10.50 -3.35 26.54
C LYS A 169 11.17 -3.30 25.17
N LEU A 170 11.91 -2.24 24.93
CA LEU A 170 12.58 -1.99 23.66
C LEU A 170 13.97 -2.67 23.62
N PRO A 171 14.45 -3.09 22.43
CA PRO A 171 15.86 -3.40 22.18
C PRO A 171 16.73 -2.17 22.42
N LYS A 172 17.99 -2.39 22.80
CA LYS A 172 18.93 -1.32 23.15
C LYS A 172 19.05 -0.22 22.08
N ILE A 173 19.10 -0.62 20.80
CA ILE A 173 19.14 0.33 19.67
C ILE A 173 17.96 1.32 19.69
N LEU A 174 16.76 0.89 20.11
CA LEU A 174 15.54 1.72 20.13
C LEU A 174 15.36 2.51 21.43
N GLU A 175 16.10 2.16 22.48
CA GLU A 175 16.20 2.95 23.71
C GLU A 175 17.20 4.10 23.55
N GLU A 176 18.37 3.82 22.97
CA GLU A 176 19.48 4.78 22.86
C GLU A 176 19.36 5.75 21.66
N ASN A 177 18.57 5.41 20.63
CA ASN A 177 18.55 6.18 19.37
C ASN A 177 17.14 6.63 18.98
N ILE A 178 16.99 7.94 18.73
CA ILE A 178 15.78 8.54 18.13
C ILE A 178 15.81 8.42 16.59
N HIS A 179 17.00 8.49 16.00
CA HIS A 179 17.27 8.43 14.55
C HIS A 179 18.10 7.19 14.21
N SER A 180 18.09 6.78 12.94
CA SER A 180 18.90 5.65 12.45
C SER A 180 20.36 5.78 12.89
N PRO A 181 20.92 4.83 13.68
CA PRO A 181 22.28 4.91 14.19
C PRO A 181 23.34 4.67 13.11
N TRP A 182 22.95 4.04 11.99
CA TRP A 182 23.87 3.73 10.90
C TRP A 182 24.05 4.94 9.97
N SER A 183 25.31 5.31 9.75
CA SER A 183 25.72 6.41 8.89
C SER A 183 25.41 6.14 7.40
N SER A 184 25.46 4.87 6.99
CA SER A 184 25.34 4.42 5.61
C SER A 184 24.83 2.98 5.49
N ARG A 185 24.28 2.64 4.30
CA ARG A 185 23.91 1.27 3.92
C ARG A 185 25.07 0.28 4.11
N ALA A 186 26.29 0.67 3.70
CA ALA A 186 27.47 -0.19 3.78
C ALA A 186 27.83 -0.54 5.23
N GLU A 187 27.68 0.40 6.16
CA GLU A 187 27.88 0.15 7.58
C GLU A 187 26.87 -0.86 8.15
N LEU A 188 25.58 -0.68 7.85
CA LEU A 188 24.51 -1.59 8.29
C LEU A 188 24.75 -3.02 7.76
N ILE A 189 25.03 -3.16 6.47
CA ILE A 189 25.27 -4.47 5.84
C ILE A 189 26.51 -5.14 6.45
N ALA A 190 27.64 -4.43 6.55
CA ALA A 190 28.86 -5.00 7.10
C ALA A 190 28.73 -5.37 8.60
N LYS A 191 27.88 -4.69 9.37
CA LYS A 191 27.53 -5.10 10.74
C LYS A 191 26.68 -6.38 10.74
N LYS A 192 25.65 -6.48 9.89
CA LYS A 192 24.82 -7.69 9.74
C LYS A 192 25.64 -8.92 9.32
N GLU A 193 26.52 -8.79 8.32
CA GLU A 193 27.39 -9.86 7.82
C GLU A 193 28.34 -10.40 8.90
N ARG A 194 28.76 -9.55 9.85
CA ARG A 194 29.56 -9.94 11.02
C ARG A 194 28.75 -10.49 12.20
N GLY A 195 27.43 -10.61 12.07
CA GLY A 195 26.56 -11.11 13.14
C GLY A 195 26.40 -10.16 14.33
N ASP A 196 26.41 -8.85 14.09
CA ASP A 196 26.22 -7.82 15.13
C ASP A 196 25.02 -8.14 16.05
N LYS A 197 25.28 -8.16 17.36
CA LYS A 197 24.31 -8.64 18.36
C LYS A 197 23.11 -7.70 18.50
N ASP A 198 23.35 -6.40 18.44
CA ASP A 198 22.31 -5.38 18.65
C ASP A 198 21.37 -5.35 17.42
N ILE A 199 21.90 -5.59 16.21
CA ILE A 199 21.06 -5.76 15.01
C ILE A 199 20.28 -7.09 15.05
N ASN A 200 20.90 -8.18 15.51
CA ASN A 200 20.21 -9.46 15.64
C ASN A 200 19.10 -9.42 16.71
N GLU A 201 19.31 -8.72 17.83
CA GLU A 201 18.26 -8.41 18.81
C GLU A 201 17.10 -7.67 18.14
N LEU A 202 17.39 -6.64 17.34
CA LEU A 202 16.40 -5.84 16.65
C LEU A 202 15.59 -6.63 15.60
N ILE A 203 16.23 -7.52 14.83
CA ILE A 203 15.54 -8.45 13.91
C ILE A 203 14.63 -9.40 14.70
N ASN A 204 15.13 -9.99 15.80
CA ASN A 204 14.35 -10.89 16.66
C ASN A 204 13.14 -10.18 17.29
N PHE A 205 13.31 -8.93 17.69
CA PHE A 205 12.25 -8.09 18.24
C PHE A 205 11.13 -7.87 17.22
N PHE A 206 11.43 -7.40 16.00
CA PHE A 206 10.39 -7.22 14.98
C PHE A 206 9.73 -8.54 14.54
N ASP A 207 10.45 -9.65 14.58
CA ASP A 207 9.92 -10.95 14.24
C ASP A 207 8.94 -11.50 15.30
N SER A 208 9.18 -11.17 16.57
CA SER A 208 8.34 -11.56 17.71
C SER A 208 7.15 -10.63 17.99
N THR A 209 7.14 -9.43 17.42
CA THR A 209 6.13 -8.37 17.67
C THR A 209 5.31 -8.01 16.41
N ARG A 210 5.18 -8.96 15.47
CA ARG A 210 4.44 -8.77 14.22
C ARG A 210 2.97 -8.38 14.44
N ASP A 211 2.36 -8.90 15.51
CA ASP A 211 0.99 -8.59 15.93
C ASP A 211 0.82 -7.11 16.32
N LEU A 212 1.74 -6.58 17.11
CA LEU A 212 1.77 -5.16 17.46
C LEU A 212 2.03 -4.26 16.25
N GLN A 213 2.86 -4.70 15.30
CA GLN A 213 3.10 -3.95 14.06
C GLN A 213 1.85 -3.87 13.18
N VAL A 214 1.10 -4.96 13.01
CA VAL A 214 -0.17 -4.91 12.25
C VAL A 214 -1.25 -4.11 12.99
N MET A 215 -1.29 -4.14 14.32
CA MET A 215 -2.16 -3.27 15.11
C MET A 215 -1.81 -1.78 14.93
N PHE A 216 -0.53 -1.42 14.95
CA PHE A 216 -0.10 -0.04 14.69
C PHE A 216 -0.47 0.41 13.26
N ILE A 217 -0.22 -0.43 12.26
CA ILE A 217 -0.58 -0.14 10.86
C ILE A 217 -2.11 0.05 10.73
N TYR A 218 -2.90 -0.71 11.47
CA TYR A 218 -4.35 -0.55 11.54
C TYR A 218 -4.78 0.77 12.20
N GLU A 219 -4.27 1.09 13.40
CA GLU A 219 -4.53 2.38 14.06
C GLU A 219 -4.10 3.58 13.19
N ARG A 220 -3.02 3.42 12.41
CA ARG A 220 -2.59 4.41 11.42
C ARG A 220 -3.61 4.54 10.28
N LEU A 221 -4.13 3.45 9.73
CA LEU A 221 -5.16 3.48 8.68
C LEU A 221 -6.45 4.15 9.17
N GLN A 222 -6.86 3.94 10.42
CA GLN A 222 -8.00 4.66 11.02
C GLN A 222 -7.76 6.18 10.96
N LYS A 223 -6.60 6.65 11.44
CA LYS A 223 -6.20 8.07 11.38
C LYS A 223 -6.05 8.58 9.93
N SER A 224 -5.66 7.72 8.98
CA SER A 224 -5.63 8.07 7.55
C SER A 224 -7.03 8.36 7.00
N LEU A 225 -8.08 7.66 7.45
CA LEU A 225 -9.46 7.91 7.03
C LEU A 225 -9.90 9.32 7.41
N ASP A 226 -9.69 9.74 8.65
CA ASP A 226 -10.08 11.07 9.14
C ASP A 226 -9.43 12.19 8.29
N LYS A 227 -8.11 12.13 8.11
CA LYS A 227 -7.38 13.07 7.25
C LYS A 227 -7.86 13.06 5.80
N MET A 228 -8.21 11.90 5.25
CA MET A 228 -8.78 11.80 3.90
C MET A 228 -10.15 12.46 3.83
N LEU A 229 -11.01 12.26 4.84
CA LEU A 229 -12.34 12.88 4.93
C LEU A 229 -12.28 14.40 5.14
N GLU A 230 -11.25 14.94 5.78
CA GLU A 230 -11.05 16.40 5.88
C GLU A 230 -10.94 17.04 4.49
N VAL A 231 -10.18 16.43 3.58
CA VAL A 231 -9.79 17.00 2.26
C VAL A 231 -10.45 16.33 1.06
N ALA A 232 -11.38 15.39 1.25
CA ALA A 232 -12.12 14.75 0.16
C ALA A 232 -13.09 15.73 -0.53
N SER A 233 -13.19 15.63 -1.85
CA SER A 233 -14.21 16.38 -2.62
C SER A 233 -15.61 15.82 -2.41
N ASP A 234 -15.69 14.52 -2.15
CA ASP A 234 -16.93 13.78 -1.88
C ASP A 234 -16.69 12.91 -0.63
N LYS A 235 -17.00 13.50 0.54
CA LYS A 235 -16.79 12.88 1.85
C LYS A 235 -17.69 11.67 2.08
N GLU A 236 -18.88 11.67 1.47
CA GLU A 236 -19.85 10.59 1.60
C GLU A 236 -19.41 9.38 0.78
N ASN A 237 -19.08 9.56 -0.51
CA ASN A 237 -18.53 8.48 -1.32
C ASN A 237 -17.23 7.94 -0.73
N LEU A 238 -16.30 8.79 -0.28
CA LEU A 238 -15.05 8.28 0.32
C LEU A 238 -15.32 7.42 1.57
N ARG A 239 -16.18 7.89 2.48
CA ARG A 239 -16.60 7.11 3.66
C ARG A 239 -17.25 5.79 3.24
N ASN A 240 -18.19 5.83 2.30
CA ASN A 240 -18.92 4.65 1.83
C ASN A 240 -17.99 3.63 1.18
N GLN A 241 -17.08 4.04 0.29
CA GLN A 241 -16.16 3.13 -0.38
C GLN A 241 -15.09 2.59 0.58
N PHE A 242 -14.64 3.37 1.57
CA PHE A 242 -13.79 2.86 2.64
C PHE A 242 -14.50 1.75 3.44
N TYR A 243 -15.71 2.01 3.95
CA TYR A 243 -16.44 1.01 4.72
C TYR A 243 -16.92 -0.19 3.90
N ARG A 244 -17.20 -0.01 2.61
CA ARG A 244 -17.44 -1.11 1.67
C ARG A 244 -16.24 -2.05 1.57
N MET A 245 -15.02 -1.50 1.53
CA MET A 245 -13.79 -2.30 1.58
C MET A 245 -13.59 -2.97 2.95
N VAL A 246 -13.81 -2.27 4.06
CA VAL A 246 -13.72 -2.87 5.41
C VAL A 246 -14.69 -4.04 5.60
N LYS A 247 -15.92 -3.93 5.08
CA LYS A 247 -16.96 -4.98 5.12
C LYS A 247 -16.73 -6.12 4.11
N SER A 248 -15.73 -5.99 3.23
CA SER A 248 -15.40 -7.02 2.24
C SER A 248 -14.26 -7.90 2.77
N PRO A 249 -14.36 -9.24 2.69
CA PRO A 249 -13.21 -10.11 2.92
C PRO A 249 -11.98 -9.63 2.14
N ASN A 250 -10.80 -9.67 2.75
CA ASN A 250 -9.53 -9.12 2.22
C ASN A 250 -9.46 -7.60 2.02
N GLY A 251 -10.58 -6.87 2.09
CA GLY A 251 -10.60 -5.44 1.74
C GLY A 251 -9.80 -4.58 2.70
N LEU A 252 -9.74 -4.94 4.00
CA LEU A 252 -8.84 -4.28 4.95
C LEU A 252 -7.35 -4.44 4.57
N TYR A 253 -6.94 -5.64 4.11
CA TYR A 253 -5.57 -5.83 3.60
C TYR A 253 -5.29 -4.93 2.40
N ALA A 254 -6.24 -4.81 1.46
CA ALA A 254 -6.09 -3.92 0.30
C ALA A 254 -5.95 -2.43 0.70
N LEU A 255 -6.72 -1.96 1.69
CA LEU A 255 -6.61 -0.61 2.23
C LEU A 255 -5.24 -0.37 2.89
N ILE A 256 -4.81 -1.28 3.76
CA ILE A 256 -3.53 -1.21 4.46
C ILE A 256 -2.36 -1.24 3.47
N ASP A 257 -2.34 -2.22 2.57
CA ASP A 257 -1.27 -2.43 1.61
C ASP A 257 -1.12 -1.22 0.69
N TYR A 258 -2.23 -0.64 0.21
CA TYR A 258 -2.17 0.53 -0.66
C TYR A 258 -1.65 1.79 0.05
N VAL A 259 -1.96 1.97 1.35
CA VAL A 259 -1.37 3.06 2.15
C VAL A 259 0.13 2.88 2.33
N ASN A 260 0.61 1.67 2.62
CA ASN A 260 2.05 1.40 2.70
C ASN A 260 2.75 1.55 1.33
N PHE A 261 2.09 1.12 0.25
CA PHE A 261 2.63 1.09 -1.11
C PHE A 261 2.66 2.45 -1.83
N LYS A 262 1.66 3.31 -1.60
CA LYS A 262 1.47 4.58 -2.33
C LYS A 262 1.07 5.78 -1.46
N GLY A 263 0.82 5.58 -0.17
CA GLY A 263 0.45 6.63 0.78
C GLY A 263 -1.03 7.01 0.76
N GLU A 264 -1.37 7.97 1.62
CA GLU A 264 -2.75 8.42 1.87
C GLU A 264 -3.33 9.25 0.71
N GLY A 265 -2.51 10.04 0.01
CA GLY A 265 -2.95 10.87 -1.13
C GLY A 265 -3.49 12.26 -0.75
N LEU A 266 -2.97 12.84 0.34
CA LEU A 266 -3.35 14.15 0.88
C LEU A 266 -2.62 15.32 0.19
N LYS A 267 -2.96 16.58 0.53
CA LYS A 267 -2.22 17.75 0.05
C LYS A 267 -0.81 17.79 0.64
N GLY A 268 0.16 18.29 -0.13
CA GLY A 268 1.57 18.36 0.28
C GLY A 268 2.37 17.05 0.11
N VAL A 269 1.74 15.95 -0.31
CA VAL A 269 2.43 14.70 -0.64
C VAL A 269 2.72 14.58 -2.15
N ALA A 270 3.47 13.55 -2.52
CA ALA A 270 3.87 13.29 -3.91
C ALA A 270 2.66 13.29 -4.87
N SER A 271 2.73 14.20 -5.85
CA SER A 271 1.73 14.41 -6.89
C SER A 271 2.41 14.95 -8.15
N TYR A 272 1.81 14.72 -9.32
CA TYR A 272 2.26 15.30 -10.59
C TYR A 272 1.10 16.07 -11.21
N ASN A 273 1.36 17.28 -11.70
CA ASN A 273 0.33 18.18 -12.25
C ASN A 273 -0.88 18.37 -11.30
N ASN A 274 -0.61 18.50 -9.99
CA ASN A 274 -1.59 18.56 -8.91
C ASN A 274 -2.47 17.30 -8.73
N GLN A 275 -2.10 16.17 -9.35
CA GLN A 275 -2.78 14.89 -9.21
C GLN A 275 -1.96 13.92 -8.34
N ALA A 276 -2.47 13.63 -7.14
CA ALA A 276 -1.94 12.59 -6.25
C ALA A 276 -2.43 11.18 -6.67
N TRP A 277 -1.87 10.14 -6.06
CA TRP A 277 -2.11 8.73 -6.42
C TRP A 277 -2.25 7.78 -5.21
N GLY A 278 -2.50 8.35 -4.02
CA GLY A 278 -2.68 7.58 -2.78
C GLY A 278 -4.10 7.03 -2.63
N LEU A 279 -4.36 6.40 -1.47
CA LEU A 279 -5.62 5.72 -1.18
C LEU A 279 -6.86 6.60 -1.42
N LYS A 280 -6.79 7.90 -1.09
CA LYS A 280 -7.89 8.85 -1.29
C LYS A 280 -8.41 8.84 -2.72
N GLN A 281 -7.51 8.87 -3.71
CA GLN A 281 -7.88 8.90 -5.13
C GLN A 281 -8.47 7.57 -5.61
N VAL A 282 -8.05 6.44 -5.04
CA VAL A 282 -8.62 5.12 -5.35
C VAL A 282 -10.07 5.05 -4.88
N LEU A 283 -10.34 5.49 -3.65
CA LEU A 283 -11.68 5.49 -3.05
C LEU A 283 -12.62 6.52 -3.70
N GLU A 284 -12.14 7.73 -4.02
CA GLU A 284 -12.92 8.76 -4.72
C GLU A 284 -13.36 8.33 -6.13
N ASN A 285 -12.55 7.51 -6.81
CA ASN A 285 -12.82 7.01 -8.15
C ASN A 285 -13.70 5.74 -8.17
N MET A 286 -13.89 5.06 -7.04
CA MET A 286 -14.88 3.97 -6.91
C MET A 286 -16.32 4.54 -6.79
N LYS A 287 -17.29 3.79 -7.31
CA LYS A 287 -18.73 4.15 -7.39
C LYS A 287 -19.71 2.98 -7.15
N GLY A 288 -19.26 1.72 -7.18
CA GLY A 288 -20.13 0.56 -6.95
C GLY A 288 -20.55 0.38 -5.49
N THR A 289 -21.54 -0.47 -5.26
CA THR A 289 -22.15 -0.70 -3.93
C THR A 289 -21.97 -2.13 -3.41
N SER A 290 -21.85 -3.13 -4.28
CA SER A 290 -21.66 -4.55 -3.91
C SER A 290 -20.40 -4.76 -3.06
N ILE A 291 -20.53 -5.43 -1.91
CA ILE A 291 -19.39 -5.87 -1.07
C ILE A 291 -18.75 -7.15 -1.63
N GLY A 292 -17.65 -7.59 -1.03
CA GLY A 292 -16.99 -8.84 -1.36
C GLY A 292 -16.08 -8.73 -2.57
N HIS A 293 -16.02 -9.79 -3.40
CA HIS A 293 -15.09 -9.87 -4.54
C HIS A 293 -15.24 -8.69 -5.52
N ASP A 294 -16.47 -8.26 -5.80
CA ASP A 294 -16.74 -7.12 -6.69
C ASP A 294 -16.12 -5.81 -6.19
N ALA A 295 -16.13 -5.57 -4.87
CA ALA A 295 -15.46 -4.41 -4.27
C ALA A 295 -13.94 -4.48 -4.45
N LEU A 296 -13.34 -5.66 -4.30
CA LEU A 296 -11.90 -5.88 -4.50
C LEU A 296 -11.49 -5.70 -5.97
N VAL A 297 -12.31 -6.18 -6.91
CA VAL A 297 -12.09 -6.00 -8.35
C VAL A 297 -12.18 -4.52 -8.72
N GLU A 298 -13.19 -3.81 -8.24
CA GLU A 298 -13.34 -2.38 -8.49
C GLU A 298 -12.22 -1.55 -7.85
N PHE A 299 -11.82 -1.85 -6.62
CA PHE A 299 -10.69 -1.22 -5.95
C PHE A 299 -9.38 -1.44 -6.71
N SER A 300 -9.12 -2.69 -7.16
CA SER A 300 -7.94 -3.03 -7.97
C SER A 300 -7.94 -2.26 -9.30
N ASN A 301 -9.07 -2.20 -10.00
CA ASN A 301 -9.20 -1.43 -11.25
C ASN A 301 -9.04 0.08 -11.04
N SER A 302 -9.60 0.61 -9.95
CA SER A 302 -9.46 2.02 -9.55
C SER A 302 -8.00 2.37 -9.23
N ALA A 303 -7.30 1.49 -8.51
CA ALA A 303 -5.87 1.62 -8.26
C ALA A 303 -5.05 1.62 -9.57
N LYS A 304 -5.33 0.69 -10.50
CA LYS A 304 -4.67 0.66 -11.82
C LYS A 304 -4.87 1.94 -12.63
N TYR A 305 -6.09 2.47 -12.63
CA TYR A 305 -6.40 3.76 -13.27
C TYR A 305 -5.60 4.91 -12.66
N VAL A 306 -5.61 5.04 -11.33
CA VAL A 306 -4.86 6.07 -10.59
C VAL A 306 -3.35 5.97 -10.87
N LEU A 307 -2.81 4.75 -10.96
CA LEU A 307 -1.40 4.49 -11.26
C LEU A 307 -1.03 4.78 -12.72
N THR A 308 -1.89 4.45 -13.68
CA THR A 308 -1.67 4.84 -15.10
C THR A 308 -1.65 6.35 -15.24
N ARG A 309 -2.61 7.03 -14.61
CA ARG A 309 -2.70 8.49 -14.62
C ARG A 309 -1.45 9.14 -14.03
N ARG A 310 -0.88 8.58 -12.95
CA ARG A 310 0.43 9.00 -12.44
C ARG A 310 1.51 8.91 -13.53
N VAL A 311 1.68 7.75 -14.17
CA VAL A 311 2.72 7.54 -15.20
C VAL A 311 2.54 8.53 -16.36
N GLN A 312 1.30 8.74 -16.82
CA GLN A 312 0.98 9.70 -17.89
C GLN A 312 1.29 11.16 -17.53
N ASN A 313 1.32 11.52 -16.25
CA ASN A 313 1.64 12.86 -15.77
C ASN A 313 3.09 13.01 -15.29
N ALA A 314 3.88 11.95 -15.29
CA ALA A 314 5.22 11.97 -14.71
C ALA A 314 6.21 12.78 -15.58
N PRO A 315 7.16 13.51 -14.96
CA PRO A 315 8.16 14.30 -15.69
C PRO A 315 9.26 13.44 -16.35
N ARG A 316 9.23 12.13 -16.13
CA ARG A 316 10.13 11.11 -16.69
C ARG A 316 9.31 9.86 -16.99
N ASP A 317 9.84 8.97 -17.83
CA ASP A 317 9.19 7.68 -18.06
C ASP A 317 9.21 6.79 -16.81
N GLU A 318 8.02 6.51 -16.28
CA GLU A 318 7.77 5.61 -15.15
C GLU A 318 7.09 4.28 -15.58
N SER A 319 6.88 4.07 -16.89
CA SER A 319 6.08 2.97 -17.46
C SER A 319 6.60 1.58 -17.09
N GLN A 320 7.93 1.43 -16.99
CA GLN A 320 8.61 0.20 -16.55
C GLN A 320 8.10 -0.36 -15.22
N TRP A 321 7.62 0.48 -14.30
CA TRP A 321 7.12 0.04 -12.99
C TRP A 321 5.63 -0.34 -12.99
N LEU A 322 4.87 0.10 -13.99
CA LEU A 322 3.41 -0.07 -14.03
C LEU A 322 3.01 -1.55 -14.00
N LYS A 323 3.75 -2.42 -14.70
CA LYS A 323 3.53 -3.89 -14.67
C LYS A 323 3.68 -4.48 -13.27
N GLY A 324 4.73 -4.09 -12.53
CA GLY A 324 4.94 -4.56 -11.16
C GLY A 324 3.86 -4.05 -10.20
N TRP A 325 3.45 -2.79 -10.35
CA TRP A 325 2.37 -2.22 -9.57
C TRP A 325 1.02 -2.89 -9.84
N TYR A 326 0.74 -3.23 -11.11
CA TYR A 326 -0.46 -3.98 -11.51
C TYR A 326 -0.50 -5.36 -10.87
N ASN A 327 0.61 -6.10 -10.95
CA ASN A 327 0.72 -7.41 -10.32
C ASN A 327 0.44 -7.34 -8.81
N ARG A 328 0.94 -6.32 -8.10
CA ARG A 328 0.67 -6.12 -6.65
C ARG A 328 -0.82 -5.88 -6.37
N VAL A 329 -1.46 -4.93 -7.08
CA VAL A 329 -2.88 -4.61 -6.84
C VAL A 329 -3.86 -5.68 -7.36
N ASP A 330 -3.44 -6.51 -8.31
CA ASP A 330 -4.20 -7.71 -8.70
C ASP A 330 -4.26 -8.78 -7.60
N THR A 331 -3.37 -8.74 -6.60
CA THR A 331 -3.42 -9.70 -5.48
C THR A 331 -4.57 -9.44 -4.50
N TYR A 332 -5.11 -8.22 -4.48
CA TYR A 332 -6.17 -7.82 -3.53
C TYR A 332 -7.47 -8.61 -3.71
N LYS A 333 -7.75 -9.06 -4.94
CA LYS A 333 -8.94 -9.84 -5.33
C LYS A 333 -8.75 -11.38 -5.24
N THR A 334 -7.52 -11.86 -5.03
CA THR A 334 -7.17 -13.30 -5.01
C THR A 334 -6.50 -13.76 -3.70
N PHE A 335 -6.21 -12.86 -2.77
CA PHE A 335 -5.79 -13.25 -1.43
C PHE A 335 -6.93 -13.98 -0.71
N GLU A 336 -6.60 -15.02 0.05
CA GLU A 336 -7.52 -15.69 0.97
C GLU A 336 -6.97 -15.52 2.38
N ILE A 337 -7.67 -14.74 3.21
CA ILE A 337 -7.46 -14.76 4.66
C ILE A 337 -7.73 -16.19 5.15
N ALA A 338 -6.80 -16.76 5.90
CA ALA A 338 -6.96 -18.09 6.49
C ALA A 338 -8.26 -18.16 7.30
N ASN A 339 -9.10 -19.16 7.02
CA ASN A 339 -10.46 -19.29 7.56
C ASN A 339 -10.50 -19.45 9.09
N GLY A 340 -10.38 -18.34 9.82
CA GLY A 340 -10.63 -18.22 11.26
C GLY A 340 -12.12 -18.19 11.60
N GLY A 341 -12.89 -19.15 11.07
CA GLY A 341 -14.34 -19.27 11.26
C GLY A 341 -15.17 -18.22 10.52
N THR A 342 -16.24 -18.67 9.86
CA THR A 342 -17.30 -17.76 9.42
C THR A 342 -17.99 -17.14 10.63
N VAL A 343 -17.78 -15.84 10.87
CA VAL A 343 -18.71 -15.06 11.69
C VAL A 343 -19.96 -14.82 10.86
N THR A 344 -20.91 -15.75 10.97
CA THR A 344 -22.28 -15.52 10.51
C THR A 344 -22.89 -14.44 11.40
N ALA A 345 -23.11 -13.25 10.83
CA ALA A 345 -24.04 -12.31 11.45
C ALA A 345 -25.43 -12.97 11.39
N ASP A 346 -25.95 -13.35 12.55
CA ASP A 346 -27.33 -13.83 12.66
C ASP A 346 -28.27 -12.63 12.45
N ILE A 347 -28.93 -12.61 11.29
CA ILE A 347 -29.96 -11.62 10.94
C ILE A 347 -31.34 -12.26 11.05
N SER A 348 -31.60 -12.99 12.14
CA SER A 348 -32.93 -13.50 12.52
C SER A 348 -33.44 -12.89 13.83
N GLY A 349 -33.36 -11.56 13.93
CA GLY A 349 -34.12 -10.80 14.92
C GLY A 349 -35.63 -10.94 14.67
N LYS A 350 -36.33 -11.52 15.65
CA LYS A 350 -37.80 -11.45 15.76
C LYS A 350 -38.27 -10.04 16.13
#